data_AF-A0A924FV38-F1
#
_entry.id   AF-A0A924FV38-F1
#
_cell.length_a   1.000
_cell.length_b   1.000
_cell.length_c   1.000
_cell.angle_alpha   90.00
_cell.angle_beta   90.00
_cell.angle_gamma   90.00
#
_symmetry.space_group_name_H-M   'P 1'
#
loop_
_entity.id
_entity.type
_entity.pdbx_description
1 polymer ?
#
loop_
_entity_poly.entity_id
_entity_poly.type
_entity_poly.pdbx_seq_one_letter_code
_entity_poly.pdbx_strand_id
1 'polypeptide(L)'
;MNERLAATSRGHDTLRRDVAIILSVWTAGILILVLGTVTNANIGFVWPMGQDIDWSLILKQGIGAYAAEQEFSIDHRNPLSGWVYSIASPLILGHIYGFHILRLLTCLFLGLSFYALARQLCRREASYFPVLLGSSIAMWWFWSNHTQVVWLMLFVLALSALIVWSYCIYVDSDRRWGAFYAFSLALWLVALGTYSIQCGAIISVFLIALFRGRSRGLGPAIRDTFPYLLIAVSFAAIWITSARGFFLEDAVSKTTQAHLSVAALFKSIGYFLWHPSFTRVLSSAIEHWSAMTFAAVFGCGILIAYLLKRLTFDETRFAAKSLREGSLWILIVAASLAVPTLFLEATSPIWKPGTRSEMMYAGFVPMAVLGVAALICSFLRRGAATKVLFATAAVLMSIVVLLNVEQNREATAVYRWQTNLAAGLQPLQRATPGALHFLVINSSGRSHIDPGFGARFAQDKLGRIPTRWSAVSLSSESSLRVIENLAAPTGYSGTWTVTIGPNTVYGAMENSHEEVPRETVRVVRFNGVTVEALASVSEADIAGLQARLVH
;
A
#
# COMPACT_ATOMS: atom_id res chain seq x y z
N MET A 1 43.73 3.63 21.93
CA MET A 1 42.53 2.93 22.48
C MET A 1 41.40 3.93 22.79
N ASN A 2 41.69 5.05 23.46
CA ASN A 2 40.71 6.10 23.81
C ASN A 2 39.99 6.74 22.61
N GLU A 3 40.65 6.96 21.46
CA GLU A 3 40.00 7.50 20.27
C GLU A 3 39.00 6.53 19.61
N ARG A 4 39.29 5.22 19.63
CA ARG A 4 38.38 4.19 19.08
C ARG A 4 37.14 4.03 19.96
N LEU A 5 37.28 4.13 21.28
CA LEU A 5 36.16 4.13 22.24
C LEU A 5 35.32 5.42 22.14
N ALA A 6 35.97 6.58 21.93
CA ALA A 6 35.27 7.84 21.70
C ALA A 6 34.52 7.86 20.35
N ALA A 7 35.06 7.23 19.30
CA ALA A 7 34.38 7.11 18.01
C ALA A 7 33.16 6.17 18.04
N THR A 8 33.24 5.07 18.82
CA THR A 8 32.12 4.13 18.97
C THR A 8 30.96 4.72 19.78
N SER A 9 31.23 5.40 20.90
CA SER A 9 30.18 6.08 21.69
C SER A 9 29.44 7.16 20.88
N ARG A 10 30.16 8.05 20.18
CA ARG A 10 29.54 9.06 19.30
C ARG A 10 28.68 8.46 18.18
N GLY A 11 29.08 7.30 17.66
CA GLY A 11 28.30 6.58 16.64
C GLY A 11 26.96 6.07 17.16
N HIS A 12 26.93 5.59 18.41
CA HIS A 12 25.73 5.11 19.08
C HIS A 12 24.77 6.25 19.42
N ASP A 13 25.29 7.38 19.91
CA ASP A 13 24.46 8.56 20.23
C ASP A 13 23.80 9.14 18.98
N THR A 14 24.54 9.19 17.87
CA THR A 14 23.99 9.65 16.59
C THR A 14 22.86 8.73 16.10
N LEU A 15 23.04 7.41 16.20
CA LEU A 15 22.00 6.45 15.80
C LEU A 15 20.73 6.61 16.64
N ARG A 16 20.87 6.69 17.98
CA ARG A 16 19.74 6.87 18.90
C ARG A 16 18.98 8.16 18.58
N ARG A 17 19.70 9.26 18.38
CA ARG A 17 19.11 10.56 18.02
C ARG A 17 18.34 10.48 16.70
N ASP A 18 18.97 9.93 15.66
CA ASP A 18 18.38 9.83 14.33
C ASP A 18 17.08 8.99 14.34
N VAL A 19 17.10 7.84 15.04
CA VAL A 19 15.91 6.98 15.22
C VAL A 19 14.83 7.71 16.02
N ALA A 20 15.18 8.41 17.09
CA ALA A 20 14.23 9.20 17.88
C ALA A 20 13.56 10.30 17.05
N ILE A 21 14.27 10.91 16.10
CA ILE A 21 13.71 11.92 15.19
C ILE A 21 12.67 11.28 14.26
N ILE A 22 12.98 10.14 13.63
CA ILE A 22 12.03 9.42 12.76
C ILE A 22 10.79 9.00 13.56
N LEU A 23 10.99 8.45 14.76
CA LEU A 23 9.91 8.10 15.67
C LEU A 23 9.06 9.31 16.07
N SER A 24 9.67 10.48 16.27
CA SER A 24 8.96 11.71 16.65
C SER A 24 8.07 12.21 15.52
N VAL A 25 8.57 12.20 14.27
CA VAL A 25 7.77 12.56 13.09
C VAL A 25 6.59 11.61 12.93
N TRP A 26 6.84 10.31 13.05
CA TRP A 26 5.81 9.27 13.00
C TRP A 26 4.77 9.47 14.13
N THR A 27 5.22 9.70 15.36
CA THR A 27 4.34 9.90 16.53
C THR A 27 3.50 11.15 16.39
N ALA A 28 4.06 12.25 15.87
CA ALA A 28 3.29 13.46 15.57
C ALA A 28 2.17 13.18 14.57
N GLY A 29 2.43 12.36 13.54
CA GLY A 29 1.42 11.87 12.61
C GLY A 29 0.31 11.08 13.29
N ILE A 30 0.65 10.21 14.26
CA ILE A 30 -0.33 9.45 15.06
C ILE A 30 -1.17 10.39 15.91
N LEU A 31 -0.56 11.39 16.57
CA LEU A 31 -1.28 12.35 17.39
C LEU A 31 -2.31 13.13 16.56
N ILE A 32 -1.98 13.50 15.32
CA ILE A 32 -2.94 14.14 14.39
C ILE A 32 -4.13 13.21 14.11
N LEU A 33 -3.89 11.91 13.87
CA LEU A 33 -4.97 10.94 13.68
C LEU A 33 -5.83 10.76 14.93
N VAL A 34 -5.21 10.69 16.11
CA VAL A 34 -5.92 10.60 17.39
C VAL A 34 -6.81 11.81 17.59
N LEU A 35 -6.26 13.02 17.43
CA LEU A 35 -7.02 14.26 17.55
C LEU A 35 -8.17 14.30 16.54
N GLY A 36 -7.91 13.93 15.29
CA GLY A 36 -8.93 13.86 14.23
C GLY A 36 -10.08 12.92 14.59
N THR A 37 -9.76 11.70 15.05
CA THR A 37 -10.77 10.72 15.51
C THR A 37 -11.57 11.22 16.71
N VAL A 38 -10.90 11.75 17.75
CA VAL A 38 -11.57 12.20 18.99
C VAL A 38 -12.47 13.42 18.75
N THR A 39 -12.04 14.33 17.86
CA THR A 39 -12.80 15.54 17.50
C THR A 39 -13.86 15.28 16.43
N ASN A 40 -13.96 14.05 15.92
CA ASN A 40 -14.80 13.70 14.77
C ASN A 40 -14.54 14.61 13.56
N ALA A 41 -13.29 15.04 13.36
CA ALA A 41 -12.88 15.79 12.17
C ALA A 41 -12.98 14.90 10.93
N ASN A 42 -12.94 15.47 9.73
CA ASN A 42 -12.92 14.68 8.49
C ASN A 42 -11.59 13.93 8.27
N ILE A 43 -10.75 13.80 9.28
CA ILE A 43 -9.49 13.04 9.27
C ILE A 43 -9.42 12.20 10.55
N GLY A 44 -8.80 11.04 10.50
CA GLY A 44 -8.65 10.17 11.67
C GLY A 44 -8.29 8.73 11.32
N PHE A 45 -8.35 7.85 12.33
CA PHE A 45 -8.21 6.43 12.12
C PHE A 45 -9.32 5.89 11.20
N VAL A 46 -8.88 5.31 10.09
CA VAL A 46 -9.68 4.57 9.11
C VAL A 46 -9.95 3.15 9.60
N TRP A 47 -11.20 2.70 9.45
CA TRP A 47 -11.66 1.34 9.72
C TRP A 47 -11.37 0.38 8.55
N PRO A 48 -11.25 -0.94 8.78
CA PRO A 48 -11.07 -1.94 7.72
C PRO A 48 -12.08 -1.80 6.57
N MET A 49 -11.60 -1.72 5.33
CA MET A 49 -12.44 -1.66 4.14
C MET A 49 -11.93 -2.60 3.06
N GLY A 50 -12.81 -3.04 2.15
CA GLY A 50 -12.42 -3.93 1.05
C GLY A 50 -11.74 -5.20 1.57
N GLN A 51 -10.55 -5.53 1.06
CA GLN A 51 -9.81 -6.74 1.43
C GLN A 51 -9.56 -6.90 2.94
N ASP A 52 -9.51 -5.81 3.70
CA ASP A 52 -9.27 -5.86 5.14
C ASP A 52 -10.40 -6.59 5.88
N ILE A 53 -11.62 -6.47 5.38
CA ILE A 53 -12.81 -7.13 5.94
C ILE A 53 -12.72 -8.63 5.75
N ASP A 54 -12.41 -9.09 4.54
CA ASP A 54 -12.26 -10.51 4.24
C ASP A 54 -11.19 -11.14 5.12
N TRP A 55 -10.05 -10.48 5.24
CA TRP A 55 -8.99 -10.95 6.12
C TRP A 55 -9.43 -10.98 7.58
N SER A 56 -10.20 -9.99 8.04
CA SER A 56 -10.78 -10.04 9.38
C SER A 56 -11.69 -11.25 9.57
N LEU A 57 -12.48 -11.61 8.55
CA LEU A 57 -13.37 -12.77 8.59
C LEU A 57 -12.60 -14.09 8.59
N ILE A 58 -11.61 -14.23 7.71
CA ILE A 58 -10.72 -15.40 7.65
C ILE A 58 -10.02 -15.60 9.00
N LEU A 59 -9.43 -14.54 9.56
CA LEU A 59 -8.73 -14.62 10.84
C LEU A 59 -9.65 -14.90 12.04
N LYS A 60 -10.93 -14.51 11.96
CA LYS A 60 -11.94 -14.88 12.96
C LYS A 60 -12.35 -16.35 12.86
N GLN A 61 -12.33 -16.93 11.67
CA GLN A 61 -12.62 -18.35 11.44
C GLN A 61 -11.46 -19.25 11.88
N GLY A 62 -10.22 -18.79 11.70
CA GLY A 62 -9.03 -19.49 12.22
C GLY A 62 -7.72 -18.78 11.90
N ILE A 63 -6.68 -19.08 12.70
CA ILE A 63 -5.31 -18.57 12.53
C ILE A 63 -4.34 -19.70 12.18
N GLY A 64 -3.12 -19.35 11.76
CA GLY A 64 -2.04 -20.29 11.45
C GLY A 64 -2.30 -21.05 10.15
N ALA A 65 -2.35 -22.37 10.22
CA ALA A 65 -2.53 -23.24 9.06
C ALA A 65 -3.83 -22.93 8.31
N TYR A 66 -4.92 -22.64 9.02
CA TYR A 66 -6.21 -22.30 8.40
C TYR A 66 -6.11 -21.03 7.54
N ALA A 67 -5.56 -19.95 8.08
CA ALA A 67 -5.40 -18.70 7.34
C ALA A 67 -4.45 -18.86 6.15
N ALA A 68 -3.39 -19.66 6.30
CA ALA A 68 -2.47 -19.98 5.20
C ALA A 68 -3.16 -20.81 4.10
N GLU A 69 -3.99 -21.77 4.45
CA GLU A 69 -4.77 -22.57 3.50
C GLU A 69 -5.81 -21.73 2.77
N GLN A 70 -6.57 -20.89 3.48
CA GLN A 70 -7.54 -19.98 2.88
C GLN A 70 -6.86 -19.04 1.88
N GLU A 71 -5.74 -18.44 2.26
CA GLU A 71 -4.96 -17.56 1.38
C GLU A 71 -4.42 -18.27 0.14
N PHE A 72 -3.92 -19.50 0.32
CA PHE A 72 -3.49 -20.33 -0.80
C PHE A 72 -4.67 -20.72 -1.72
N SER A 73 -5.87 -20.89 -1.16
CA SER A 73 -7.07 -21.22 -1.94
C SER A 73 -7.64 -20.04 -2.73
N ILE A 74 -7.41 -18.81 -2.27
CA ILE A 74 -8.03 -17.61 -2.85
C ILE A 74 -7.41 -17.20 -4.19
N ASP A 75 -6.12 -17.48 -4.46
CA ASP A 75 -5.48 -17.25 -5.78
C ASP A 75 -4.10 -17.95 -5.89
N HIS A 76 -3.87 -19.08 -5.20
CA HIS A 76 -2.53 -19.68 -5.04
C HIS A 76 -1.51 -18.65 -4.53
N ARG A 77 -1.91 -17.79 -3.60
CA ARG A 77 -1.05 -16.72 -3.10
C ARG A 77 0.15 -17.28 -2.34
N ASN A 78 1.14 -16.42 -2.09
CA ASN A 78 2.38 -16.81 -1.47
C ASN A 78 2.12 -17.46 -0.09
N PRO A 79 2.71 -18.63 0.20
CA PRO A 79 2.27 -19.47 1.32
C PRO A 79 2.55 -18.87 2.70
N LEU A 80 3.50 -17.94 2.84
CA LEU A 80 3.79 -17.28 4.12
C LEU A 80 2.90 -16.07 4.39
N SER A 81 2.17 -15.51 3.41
CA SER A 81 1.35 -14.32 3.68
C SER A 81 0.31 -14.61 4.76
N GLY A 82 -0.41 -15.73 4.70
CA GLY A 82 -1.38 -16.13 5.72
C GLY A 82 -0.78 -16.33 7.12
N TRP A 83 0.47 -16.80 7.21
CA TRP A 83 1.20 -16.88 8.48
C TRP A 83 1.56 -15.49 9.02
N VAL A 84 1.97 -14.58 8.15
CA VAL A 84 2.27 -13.19 8.52
C VAL A 84 0.99 -12.47 9.01
N TYR A 85 -0.16 -12.71 8.37
CA TYR A 85 -1.46 -12.26 8.89
C TYR A 85 -1.80 -12.88 10.25
N SER A 86 -1.51 -14.17 10.43
CA SER A 86 -1.76 -14.87 11.70
C SER A 86 -0.94 -14.28 12.85
N ILE A 87 0.32 -13.95 12.60
CA ILE A 87 1.18 -13.26 13.58
C ILE A 87 0.62 -11.87 13.92
N ALA A 88 0.11 -11.15 12.93
CA ALA A 88 -0.48 -9.82 13.12
C ALA A 88 -1.92 -9.86 13.69
N SER A 89 -2.56 -11.03 13.75
CA SER A 89 -3.96 -11.19 14.13
C SER A 89 -4.34 -10.60 15.49
N PRO A 90 -3.51 -10.62 16.56
CA PRO A 90 -3.89 -10.00 17.82
C PRO A 90 -4.13 -8.49 17.69
N LEU A 91 -3.35 -7.81 16.84
CA LEU A 91 -3.53 -6.39 16.57
C LEU A 91 -4.72 -6.14 15.64
N ILE A 92 -4.86 -6.95 14.59
CA ILE A 92 -5.94 -6.84 13.60
C ILE A 92 -7.30 -7.03 14.25
N LEU A 93 -7.45 -8.08 15.06
CA LEU A 93 -8.72 -8.47 15.68
C LEU A 93 -8.97 -7.76 17.02
N GLY A 94 -7.91 -7.31 17.70
CA GLY A 94 -8.01 -6.69 19.03
C GLY A 94 -8.54 -5.25 19.02
N HIS A 95 -8.57 -4.58 17.87
CA HIS A 95 -9.04 -3.19 17.78
C HIS A 95 -9.79 -2.91 16.47
N ILE A 96 -10.80 -2.04 16.51
CA ILE A 96 -11.58 -1.64 15.31
C ILE A 96 -10.73 -0.96 14.22
N TYR A 97 -9.58 -0.42 14.59
CA TYR A 97 -8.60 0.20 13.68
C TYR A 97 -7.35 -0.66 13.51
N GLY A 98 -7.39 -1.94 13.90
CA GLY A 98 -6.23 -2.83 13.99
C GLY A 98 -5.41 -2.89 12.70
N PHE A 99 -6.08 -3.00 11.56
CA PHE A 99 -5.45 -2.95 10.24
C PHE A 99 -4.71 -1.65 9.93
N HIS A 100 -5.32 -0.52 10.25
CA HIS A 100 -4.70 0.77 10.02
C HIS A 100 -3.50 0.98 10.95
N ILE A 101 -3.63 0.61 12.23
CA ILE A 101 -2.52 0.65 13.20
C ILE A 101 -1.37 -0.24 12.73
N LEU A 102 -1.66 -1.45 12.26
CA LEU A 102 -0.67 -2.36 11.69
C LEU A 102 0.07 -1.70 10.51
N ARG A 103 -0.66 -1.09 9.57
CA ARG A 103 -0.05 -0.36 8.45
C ARG A 103 0.85 0.77 8.94
N LEU A 104 0.42 1.57 9.93
CA LEU A 104 1.21 2.67 10.49
C LEU A 104 2.52 2.16 11.10
N LEU A 105 2.48 1.04 11.83
CA LEU A 105 3.67 0.38 12.36
C LEU A 105 4.57 -0.15 11.24
N THR A 106 4.00 -0.71 10.18
CA THR A 106 4.78 -1.15 9.01
C THR A 106 5.42 0.02 8.27
N CYS A 107 4.75 1.16 8.14
CA CYS A 107 5.35 2.38 7.57
C CYS A 107 6.57 2.85 8.39
N LEU A 108 6.49 2.81 9.72
CA LEU A 108 7.63 3.08 10.59
C LEU A 108 8.78 2.09 10.35
N PHE A 109 8.47 0.79 10.35
CA PHE A 109 9.44 -0.27 10.12
C PHE A 109 10.13 -0.13 8.75
N LEU A 110 9.37 0.23 7.72
CA LEU A 110 9.87 0.52 6.38
C LEU A 110 10.82 1.72 6.40
N GLY A 111 10.41 2.84 7.00
CA GLY A 111 11.24 4.04 7.10
C GLY A 111 12.55 3.80 7.85
N LEU A 112 12.50 3.07 8.97
CA LEU A 112 13.68 2.68 9.74
C LEU A 112 14.60 1.73 8.96
N SER A 113 14.03 0.80 8.18
CA SER A 113 14.80 -0.12 7.33
C SER A 113 15.56 0.63 6.23
N PHE A 114 14.91 1.57 5.54
CA PHE A 114 15.57 2.40 4.53
C PHE A 114 16.54 3.42 5.13
N TYR A 115 16.27 3.95 6.32
CA TYR A 115 17.24 4.75 7.09
C TYR A 115 18.51 3.92 7.36
N ALA A 116 18.37 2.70 7.87
CA ALA A 116 19.50 1.82 8.17
C ALA A 116 20.33 1.50 6.92
N LEU A 117 19.65 1.18 5.81
CA LEU A 117 20.27 0.97 4.51
C LEU A 117 21.03 2.21 4.03
N ALA A 118 20.36 3.37 3.95
CA ALA A 118 20.98 4.60 3.47
C ALA A 118 22.15 5.04 4.35
N ARG A 119 22.03 4.91 5.67
CA ARG A 119 23.13 5.17 6.62
C ARG A 119 24.33 4.27 6.34
N GLN A 120 24.11 2.98 6.07
CA GLN A 120 25.19 2.04 5.72
C GLN A 120 25.82 2.37 4.36
N LEU A 121 25.02 2.73 3.36
CA LEU A 121 25.50 3.12 2.04
C LEU A 121 26.33 4.41 2.08
N CYS A 122 25.93 5.39 2.88
CA CYS A 122 26.68 6.62 3.19
C CYS A 122 27.82 6.42 4.22
N ARG A 123 28.17 5.18 4.59
CA ARG A 123 29.23 4.90 5.58
C ARG A 123 29.10 5.66 6.90
N ARG A 124 27.86 6.02 7.30
CA ARG A 124 27.53 6.75 8.54
C ARG A 124 28.07 8.19 8.61
N GLU A 125 28.58 8.76 7.52
CA GLU A 125 29.17 10.11 7.49
C GLU A 125 28.16 11.21 7.13
N ALA A 126 27.22 10.93 6.22
CA ALA A 126 26.21 11.90 5.79
C ALA A 126 24.85 11.67 6.50
N SER A 127 24.71 12.05 7.77
CA SER A 127 23.54 11.71 8.61
C SER A 127 22.21 12.33 8.19
N TYR A 128 22.19 13.54 7.62
CA TYR A 128 20.95 14.23 7.26
C TYR A 128 20.16 13.49 6.18
N PHE A 129 20.83 13.02 5.12
CA PHE A 129 20.16 12.37 3.99
C PHE A 129 19.42 11.07 4.37
N PRO A 130 20.02 10.12 5.11
CA PRO A 130 19.32 8.94 5.61
C PRO A 130 18.14 9.27 6.52
N VAL A 131 18.25 10.24 7.43
CA VAL A 131 17.13 10.61 8.32
C VAL A 131 15.98 11.20 7.52
N LEU A 132 16.29 12.09 6.57
CA LEU A 132 15.31 12.66 5.68
C LEU A 132 14.61 11.55 4.86
N LEU A 133 15.38 10.65 4.26
CA LEU A 133 14.84 9.54 3.48
C LEU A 133 13.95 8.63 4.33
N GLY A 134 14.43 8.20 5.50
CA GLY A 134 13.66 7.36 6.41
C GLY A 134 12.36 8.02 6.90
N SER A 135 12.42 9.32 7.21
CA SER A 135 11.24 10.09 7.63
C SER A 135 10.22 10.25 6.49
N SER A 136 10.67 10.57 5.28
CA SER A 136 9.79 10.69 4.11
C SER A 136 9.13 9.35 3.75
N ILE A 137 9.87 8.25 3.81
CA ILE A 137 9.33 6.89 3.57
C ILE A 137 8.33 6.51 4.66
N ALA A 138 8.64 6.77 5.93
CA ALA A 138 7.72 6.50 7.04
C ALA A 138 6.40 7.27 6.91
N MET A 139 6.43 8.45 6.29
CA MET A 139 5.25 9.30 6.11
C MET A 139 4.51 9.08 4.78
N TRP A 140 5.11 8.43 3.78
CA TRP A 140 4.62 8.42 2.39
C TRP A 140 3.19 7.91 2.22
N TRP A 141 2.85 6.82 2.92
CA TRP A 141 1.50 6.26 2.97
C TRP A 141 1.04 6.14 4.40
N PHE A 142 1.28 7.17 5.20
CA PHE A 142 0.96 7.15 6.61
C PHE A 142 -0.54 7.32 6.86
N TRP A 143 -1.22 8.34 6.33
CA TRP A 143 -2.61 8.61 6.73
C TRP A 143 -3.66 7.82 5.94
N SER A 144 -3.43 7.37 4.71
CA SER A 144 -4.42 6.53 4.02
C SER A 144 -3.90 5.84 2.76
N ASN A 145 -4.37 4.61 2.58
CA ASN A 145 -4.52 3.92 1.30
C ASN A 145 -5.96 3.36 1.30
N HIS A 146 -6.57 3.24 0.13
CA HIS A 146 -7.96 2.75 -0.03
C HIS A 146 -8.15 1.35 0.58
N THR A 147 -7.09 0.55 0.70
CA THR A 147 -7.07 -0.71 1.45
C THR A 147 -5.88 -0.73 2.40
N GLN A 148 -6.07 -1.22 3.62
CA GLN A 148 -4.98 -1.31 4.59
C GLN A 148 -4.09 -2.53 4.32
N VAL A 149 -4.60 -3.56 3.62
CA VAL A 149 -3.92 -4.80 3.16
C VAL A 149 -2.55 -4.55 2.52
N VAL A 150 -2.34 -3.34 1.98
CA VAL A 150 -1.07 -2.89 1.42
C VAL A 150 0.09 -2.97 2.42
N TRP A 151 -0.19 -3.00 3.72
CA TRP A 151 0.81 -3.19 4.77
C TRP A 151 1.69 -4.41 4.50
N LEU A 152 1.15 -5.50 3.95
CA LEU A 152 1.94 -6.70 3.67
C LEU A 152 3.01 -6.43 2.61
N MET A 153 2.66 -5.68 1.55
CA MET A 153 3.62 -5.28 0.52
C MET A 153 4.66 -4.31 1.08
N LEU A 154 4.27 -3.39 1.96
CA LEU A 154 5.22 -2.50 2.64
C LEU A 154 6.17 -3.27 3.56
N PHE A 155 5.66 -4.30 4.25
CA PHE A 155 6.45 -5.16 5.11
C PHE A 155 7.54 -5.88 4.30
N VAL A 156 7.17 -6.50 3.18
CA VAL A 156 8.16 -7.16 2.30
C VAL A 156 9.15 -6.14 1.71
N LEU A 157 8.73 -4.90 1.44
CA LEU A 157 9.63 -3.87 0.93
C LEU A 157 10.66 -3.46 1.99
N ALA A 158 10.25 -3.44 3.26
CA ALA A 158 11.14 -3.24 4.39
C ALA A 158 12.15 -4.39 4.51
N LEU A 159 11.69 -5.64 4.35
CA LEU A 159 12.58 -6.80 4.31
C LEU A 159 13.59 -6.69 3.16
N SER A 160 13.16 -6.27 1.97
CA SER A 160 14.05 -6.03 0.83
C SER A 160 15.13 -4.99 1.13
N ALA A 161 14.81 -3.92 1.85
CA ALA A 161 15.82 -2.96 2.32
C ALA A 161 16.79 -3.59 3.34
N LEU A 162 16.29 -4.42 4.27
CA LEU A 162 17.10 -5.11 5.29
C LEU A 162 18.00 -6.21 4.70
N ILE A 163 17.56 -6.89 3.65
CA ILE A 163 18.37 -7.83 2.85
C ILE A 163 19.59 -7.09 2.31
N VAL A 164 19.37 -5.99 1.59
CA VAL A 164 20.48 -5.20 1.02
C VAL A 164 21.36 -4.60 2.12
N TRP A 165 20.78 -4.10 3.21
CA TRP A 165 21.52 -3.53 4.34
C TRP A 165 22.43 -4.55 5.01
N SER A 166 21.91 -5.73 5.36
CA SER A 166 22.68 -6.79 6.00
C SER A 166 23.76 -7.32 5.06
N TYR A 167 23.45 -7.45 3.77
CA TYR A 167 24.44 -7.77 2.76
C TYR A 167 25.56 -6.72 2.63
N CYS A 168 25.25 -5.42 2.70
CA CYS A 168 26.25 -4.37 2.74
C CYS A 168 27.19 -4.52 3.94
N ILE A 169 26.67 -4.86 5.13
CA ILE A 169 27.52 -5.10 6.31
C ILE A 169 28.48 -6.27 6.07
N TYR A 170 27.99 -7.37 5.49
CA TYR A 170 28.81 -8.52 5.12
C TYR A 170 29.93 -8.11 4.14
N VAL A 171 29.60 -7.43 3.05
CA VAL A 171 30.60 -6.99 2.05
C VAL A 171 31.59 -5.96 2.62
N ASP A 172 31.11 -4.99 3.40
CA ASP A 172 31.94 -3.96 4.02
C ASP A 172 32.86 -4.53 5.12
N SER A 173 32.53 -5.70 5.69
CA SER A 173 33.39 -6.46 6.62
C SER A 173 34.48 -7.28 5.92
N ASP A 174 34.72 -7.05 4.63
CA ASP A 174 35.54 -7.91 3.77
C ASP A 174 35.07 -9.38 3.83
N ARG A 175 33.75 -9.59 3.91
CA ARG A 175 33.10 -10.91 4.00
C ARG A 175 33.44 -11.73 5.25
N ARG A 176 33.92 -11.09 6.31
CA ARG A 176 34.25 -11.76 7.57
C ARG A 176 33.02 -12.08 8.41
N TRP A 177 31.95 -11.29 8.30
CA TRP A 177 30.76 -11.42 9.14
C TRP A 177 29.66 -12.22 8.42
N GLY A 178 29.90 -13.51 8.22
CA GLY A 178 28.98 -14.42 7.52
C GLY A 178 27.57 -14.49 8.11
N ALA A 179 27.39 -14.18 9.41
CA ALA A 179 26.08 -14.11 10.04
C ALA A 179 25.13 -13.10 9.36
N PHE A 180 25.64 -11.96 8.88
CA PHE A 180 24.83 -10.98 8.16
C PHE A 180 24.43 -11.45 6.76
N TYR A 181 25.27 -12.27 6.11
CA TYR A 181 24.92 -12.92 4.85
C TYR A 181 23.82 -13.97 5.05
N ALA A 182 23.94 -14.80 6.09
CA ALA A 182 22.91 -15.78 6.46
C ALA A 182 21.59 -15.10 6.82
N PHE A 183 21.64 -14.00 7.59
CA PHE A 183 20.46 -13.19 7.91
C PHE A 183 19.81 -12.62 6.66
N SER A 184 20.60 -12.08 5.72
CA SER A 184 20.11 -11.60 4.42
C SER A 184 19.39 -12.70 3.62
N LEU A 185 19.92 -13.93 3.59
CA LEU A 185 19.28 -15.08 2.94
C LEU A 185 17.98 -15.50 3.64
N ALA A 186 17.95 -15.50 4.98
CA ALA A 186 16.74 -15.81 5.74
C ALA A 186 15.64 -14.77 5.47
N LEU A 187 15.99 -13.49 5.48
CA LEU A 187 15.06 -12.41 5.12
C LEU A 187 14.56 -12.54 3.69
N TRP A 188 15.41 -12.96 2.74
CA TRP A 188 15.02 -13.21 1.36
C TRP A 188 13.98 -14.32 1.24
N LEU A 189 14.16 -15.42 1.96
CA LEU A 189 13.17 -16.51 1.99
C LEU A 189 11.82 -16.03 2.54
N VAL A 190 11.83 -15.27 3.64
CA VAL A 190 10.60 -14.70 4.23
C VAL A 190 9.93 -13.72 3.27
N ALA A 191 10.70 -12.82 2.67
CA ALA A 191 10.21 -11.83 1.72
C ALA A 191 9.54 -12.52 0.52
N LEU A 192 10.25 -13.44 -0.12
CA LEU A 192 9.76 -14.18 -1.29
C LEU A 192 8.52 -15.02 -0.94
N GLY A 193 8.54 -15.71 0.20
CA GLY A 193 7.41 -16.52 0.66
C GLY A 193 6.20 -15.70 1.11
N THR A 194 6.35 -14.40 1.33
CA THR A 194 5.26 -13.48 1.72
C THR A 194 4.71 -12.72 0.51
N TYR A 195 5.57 -12.18 -0.36
CA TYR A 195 5.17 -11.47 -1.57
C TYR A 195 6.30 -11.42 -2.63
N SER A 196 6.09 -12.00 -3.81
CA SER A 196 7.17 -12.27 -4.77
C SER A 196 7.57 -11.09 -5.67
N ILE A 197 6.75 -10.05 -5.79
CA ILE A 197 7.00 -8.92 -6.72
C ILE A 197 8.25 -8.11 -6.33
N GLN A 198 8.69 -8.18 -5.08
CA GLN A 198 9.83 -7.42 -4.56
C GLN A 198 11.15 -8.19 -4.63
N CYS A 199 11.24 -9.13 -5.57
CA CYS A 199 12.43 -9.93 -5.82
C CYS A 199 13.65 -9.12 -6.33
N GLY A 200 13.53 -7.80 -6.48
CA GLY A 200 14.58 -6.93 -7.01
C GLY A 200 15.78 -6.74 -6.09
N ALA A 201 15.68 -7.10 -4.80
CA ALA A 201 16.78 -7.02 -3.85
C ALA A 201 18.00 -7.84 -4.29
N ILE A 202 17.77 -8.96 -4.99
CA ILE A 202 18.83 -9.83 -5.53
C ILE A 202 19.71 -9.09 -6.57
N ILE A 203 19.11 -8.20 -7.37
CA ILE A 203 19.82 -7.39 -8.35
C ILE A 203 20.76 -6.42 -7.62
N SER A 204 20.29 -5.80 -6.52
CA SER A 204 21.15 -4.96 -5.68
C SER A 204 22.30 -5.75 -5.04
N VAL A 205 22.04 -6.95 -4.52
CA VAL A 205 23.06 -7.84 -3.95
C VAL A 205 24.15 -8.16 -4.99
N PHE A 206 23.74 -8.52 -6.21
CA PHE A 206 24.65 -8.78 -7.32
C PHE A 206 25.53 -7.56 -7.64
N LEU A 207 24.91 -6.39 -7.84
CA LEU A 207 25.62 -5.15 -8.19
C LEU A 207 26.54 -4.67 -7.06
N ILE A 208 26.14 -4.84 -5.80
CA ILE A 208 26.97 -4.53 -4.64
C ILE A 208 28.19 -5.45 -4.58
N ALA A 209 28.04 -6.77 -4.78
CA ALA A 209 29.21 -7.65 -4.82
C ALA A 209 30.13 -7.35 -6.02
N LEU A 210 29.57 -6.91 -7.14
CA LEU A 210 30.32 -6.63 -8.35
C LEU A 210 31.17 -5.36 -8.21
N PHE A 211 30.64 -4.30 -7.58
CA PHE A 211 31.28 -2.98 -7.61
C PHE A 211 31.69 -2.40 -6.24
N ARG A 212 31.20 -2.93 -5.10
CA ARG A 212 31.49 -2.43 -3.74
C ARG A 212 32.37 -3.39 -2.93
N GLY A 213 33.19 -2.83 -2.05
CA GLY A 213 34.07 -3.58 -1.15
C GLY A 213 35.43 -3.91 -1.78
N ARG A 214 36.36 -4.48 -0.99
CA ARG A 214 37.71 -4.83 -1.47
C ARG A 214 37.71 -6.09 -2.32
N SER A 215 36.89 -7.08 -1.96
CA SER A 215 36.75 -8.35 -2.68
C SER A 215 35.64 -8.28 -3.74
N ARG A 216 35.59 -7.19 -4.52
CA ARG A 216 34.60 -6.98 -5.58
C ARG A 216 34.99 -7.69 -6.88
N GLY A 217 34.01 -8.08 -7.69
CA GLY A 217 34.23 -8.67 -9.01
C GLY A 217 33.16 -9.69 -9.39
N LEU A 218 33.24 -10.21 -10.62
CA LEU A 218 32.22 -11.13 -11.17
C LEU A 218 32.14 -12.45 -10.40
N GLY A 219 33.29 -13.04 -10.04
CA GLY A 219 33.33 -14.29 -9.27
C GLY A 219 32.59 -14.20 -7.92
N PRO A 220 32.94 -13.22 -7.06
CA PRO A 220 32.19 -12.96 -5.83
C PRO A 220 30.71 -12.63 -6.07
N ALA A 221 30.38 -11.87 -7.12
CA ALA A 221 28.98 -11.56 -7.45
C ALA A 221 28.15 -12.80 -7.78
N ILE A 222 28.68 -13.71 -8.61
CA ILE A 222 28.01 -14.98 -8.92
C ILE A 222 27.89 -15.82 -7.65
N ARG A 223 29.00 -16.03 -6.91
CA ARG A 223 29.03 -16.86 -5.71
C ARG A 223 28.05 -16.38 -4.63
N ASP A 224 28.04 -15.08 -4.37
CA ASP A 224 27.24 -14.51 -3.27
C ASP A 224 25.76 -14.37 -3.68
N THR A 225 25.43 -14.32 -4.97
CA THR A 225 24.05 -14.22 -5.48
C THR A 225 23.42 -15.59 -5.73
N PHE A 226 24.22 -16.61 -6.05
CA PHE A 226 23.73 -17.95 -6.39
C PHE A 226 22.77 -18.56 -5.34
N PRO A 227 23.01 -18.47 -4.02
CA PRO A 227 22.07 -18.98 -3.04
C PRO A 227 20.69 -18.30 -3.07
N TYR A 228 20.62 -17.00 -3.38
CA TYR A 228 19.35 -16.28 -3.53
C TYR A 228 18.57 -16.80 -4.74
N LEU A 229 19.28 -17.03 -5.86
CA LEU A 229 18.70 -17.60 -7.07
C LEU A 229 18.19 -19.02 -6.82
N LEU A 230 18.98 -19.84 -6.12
CA LEU A 230 18.57 -21.20 -5.76
C LEU A 230 17.28 -21.19 -4.94
N ILE A 231 17.20 -20.34 -3.90
CA ILE A 231 15.96 -20.16 -3.11
C ILE A 231 14.80 -19.74 -4.01
N ALA A 232 15.02 -18.78 -4.91
CA ALA A 232 13.98 -18.29 -5.80
C ALA A 232 13.45 -19.35 -6.78
N VAL A 233 14.35 -20.11 -7.39
CA VAL A 233 14.00 -21.21 -8.31
C VAL A 233 13.32 -22.34 -7.55
N SER A 234 13.82 -22.75 -6.39
CA SER A 234 13.20 -23.78 -5.57
C SER A 234 11.81 -23.36 -5.11
N PHE A 235 11.65 -22.12 -4.65
CA PHE A 235 10.34 -21.57 -4.29
C PHE A 235 9.37 -21.58 -5.47
N ALA A 236 9.80 -21.10 -6.64
CA ALA A 236 8.98 -21.09 -7.85
C ALA A 236 8.58 -22.50 -8.28
N ALA A 237 9.50 -23.46 -8.23
CA ALA A 237 9.22 -24.86 -8.55
C ALA A 237 8.18 -25.48 -7.58
N ILE A 238 8.34 -25.26 -6.27
CA ILE A 238 7.37 -25.71 -5.26
C ILE A 238 6.01 -25.04 -5.49
N TRP A 239 6.00 -23.74 -5.77
CA TRP A 239 4.78 -22.98 -6.00
C TRP A 239 4.01 -23.47 -7.23
N ILE A 240 4.69 -23.62 -8.38
CA ILE A 240 4.11 -24.14 -9.63
C ILE A 240 3.56 -25.56 -9.44
N THR A 241 4.26 -26.42 -8.70
CA THR A 241 3.84 -27.82 -8.48
C THR A 241 2.73 -27.96 -7.45
N SER A 242 2.58 -26.99 -6.55
CA SER A 242 1.56 -27.03 -5.48
C SER A 242 0.28 -26.29 -5.85
N ALA A 243 0.35 -25.30 -6.76
CA ALA A 243 -0.82 -24.60 -7.27
C ALA A 243 -1.69 -25.56 -8.13
N ARG A 244 -2.86 -25.98 -7.62
CA ARG A 244 -3.79 -26.89 -8.30
C ARG A 244 -5.03 -26.15 -8.81
N GLY A 245 -5.43 -26.38 -10.07
CA GLY A 245 -6.75 -26.02 -10.58
C GLY A 245 -6.74 -25.16 -11.85
N PHE A 246 -7.92 -24.68 -12.26
CA PHE A 246 -8.20 -23.83 -13.44
C PHE A 246 -7.21 -22.66 -13.62
N PHE A 247 -6.70 -22.12 -12.52
CA PHE A 247 -5.70 -21.05 -12.54
C PHE A 247 -4.34 -21.48 -13.06
N LEU A 248 -3.91 -22.74 -12.91
CA LEU A 248 -2.64 -23.20 -13.47
C LEU A 248 -2.75 -23.27 -15.01
N GLU A 249 -3.88 -23.73 -15.55
CA GLU A 249 -4.12 -23.76 -16.99
C GLU A 249 -4.23 -22.35 -17.57
N ASP A 250 -4.95 -21.45 -16.90
CA ASP A 250 -5.08 -20.04 -17.31
C ASP A 250 -3.79 -19.25 -17.11
N ALA A 251 -3.04 -19.47 -16.02
CA ALA A 251 -1.75 -18.85 -15.78
C ALA A 251 -0.70 -19.36 -16.77
N VAL A 252 -0.62 -20.67 -17.03
CA VAL A 252 0.27 -21.25 -18.05
C VAL A 252 -0.08 -20.69 -19.43
N SER A 253 -1.36 -20.69 -19.81
CA SER A 253 -1.87 -20.07 -21.04
C SER A 253 -1.54 -18.58 -21.15
N LYS A 254 -1.55 -17.82 -20.05
CA LYS A 254 -1.24 -16.38 -20.05
C LYS A 254 0.25 -16.11 -19.98
N THR A 255 1.05 -16.98 -19.37
CA THR A 255 2.52 -16.90 -19.40
C THR A 255 3.08 -17.22 -20.78
N THR A 256 2.48 -18.14 -21.55
CA THR A 256 2.86 -18.37 -22.95
C THR A 256 2.50 -17.21 -23.87
N GLN A 257 1.59 -16.33 -23.44
CA GLN A 257 1.23 -15.08 -24.11
C GLN A 257 2.05 -13.86 -23.64
N ALA A 258 2.94 -14.04 -22.66
CA ALA A 258 3.75 -12.94 -22.14
C ALA A 258 4.70 -12.43 -23.23
N HIS A 259 4.50 -11.19 -23.65
CA HIS A 259 5.33 -10.50 -24.62
C HIS A 259 5.75 -9.15 -24.04
N LEU A 260 7.01 -8.80 -24.19
CA LEU A 260 7.51 -7.50 -23.72
C LEU A 260 6.91 -6.39 -24.58
N SER A 261 5.98 -5.63 -24.02
CA SER A 261 5.48 -4.40 -24.62
C SER A 261 6.34 -3.23 -24.19
N VAL A 262 7.14 -2.69 -25.13
CA VAL A 262 7.98 -1.51 -24.89
C VAL A 262 7.13 -0.29 -24.50
N ALA A 263 5.95 -0.14 -25.11
CA ALA A 263 5.01 0.92 -24.73
C ALA A 263 4.50 0.74 -23.30
N ALA A 264 4.18 -0.49 -22.89
CA ALA A 264 3.79 -0.80 -21.51
C ALA A 264 4.94 -0.53 -20.52
N LEU A 265 6.18 -0.87 -20.88
CA LEU A 265 7.37 -0.58 -20.07
C LEU A 265 7.53 0.93 -19.84
N PHE A 266 7.51 1.75 -20.88
CA PHE A 266 7.62 3.21 -20.72
C PHE A 266 6.45 3.80 -19.94
N LYS A 267 5.23 3.28 -20.14
CA LYS A 267 4.06 3.68 -19.37
C LYS A 267 4.22 3.33 -17.88
N SER A 268 4.73 2.13 -17.59
CA SER A 268 5.02 1.68 -16.22
C SER A 268 6.09 2.55 -15.56
N ILE A 269 7.19 2.87 -16.27
CA ILE A 269 8.21 3.83 -15.80
C ILE A 269 7.59 5.20 -15.51
N GLY A 270 6.75 5.71 -16.41
CA GLY A 270 6.05 6.98 -16.22
C GLY A 270 5.19 6.96 -14.95
N TYR A 271 4.49 5.87 -14.70
CA TYR A 271 3.74 5.68 -13.48
C TYR A 271 4.64 5.67 -12.24
N PHE A 272 5.75 4.91 -12.23
CA PHE A 272 6.73 4.92 -11.14
C PHE A 272 7.24 6.32 -10.75
N LEU A 273 7.27 7.26 -11.70
CA LEU A 273 7.59 8.66 -11.44
C LEU A 273 6.39 9.45 -10.92
N TRP A 274 5.22 9.27 -11.53
CA TRP A 274 3.98 9.92 -11.13
C TRP A 274 2.76 9.05 -11.46
N HIS A 275 2.16 8.45 -10.43
CA HIS A 275 0.98 7.62 -10.61
C HIS A 275 -0.28 8.47 -10.84
N PRO A 276 -1.21 8.05 -11.71
CA PRO A 276 -2.48 8.75 -11.92
C PRO A 276 -3.33 8.90 -10.66
N SER A 277 -3.15 8.02 -9.65
CA SER A 277 -3.86 8.16 -8.37
C SER A 277 -3.45 9.43 -7.62
N PHE A 278 -2.21 9.92 -7.78
CA PHE A 278 -1.77 11.17 -7.17
C PHE A 278 -2.40 12.38 -7.83
N THR A 279 -2.51 12.39 -9.16
CA THR A 279 -3.24 13.45 -9.87
C THR A 279 -4.68 13.51 -9.41
N ARG A 280 -5.36 12.36 -9.30
CA ARG A 280 -6.73 12.28 -8.79
C ARG A 280 -6.88 12.88 -7.39
N VAL A 281 -5.99 12.50 -6.47
CA VAL A 281 -5.98 13.04 -5.10
C VAL A 281 -5.71 14.54 -5.09
N LEU A 282 -4.78 15.01 -5.92
CA LEU A 282 -4.49 16.44 -6.02
C LEU A 282 -5.67 17.24 -6.58
N SER A 283 -6.33 16.73 -7.61
CA SER A 283 -7.58 17.31 -8.14
C SER A 283 -8.66 17.36 -7.06
N SER A 284 -8.85 16.26 -6.32
CA SER A 284 -9.78 16.19 -5.19
C SER A 284 -9.48 17.26 -4.13
N ALA A 285 -8.20 17.44 -3.77
CA ALA A 285 -7.80 18.50 -2.84
C ALA A 285 -8.09 19.90 -3.40
N ILE A 286 -7.81 20.17 -4.67
CA ILE A 286 -8.07 21.46 -5.31
C ILE A 286 -9.57 21.77 -5.35
N GLU A 287 -10.41 20.78 -5.61
CA GLU A 287 -11.87 20.94 -5.66
C GLU A 287 -12.50 21.18 -4.30
N HIS A 288 -12.00 20.49 -3.26
CA HIS A 288 -12.66 20.49 -1.94
C HIS A 288 -12.05 21.46 -0.93
N TRP A 289 -10.80 21.90 -1.11
CA TRP A 289 -10.10 22.69 -0.11
C TRP A 289 -10.11 24.17 -0.45
N SER A 290 -10.28 24.99 0.59
CA SER A 290 -9.98 26.41 0.48
C SER A 290 -8.49 26.62 0.21
N ALA A 291 -8.12 27.71 -0.46
CA ALA A 291 -6.72 28.08 -0.67
C ALA A 291 -5.93 28.17 0.65
N MET A 292 -6.57 28.61 1.74
CA MET A 292 -5.96 28.66 3.07
C MET A 292 -5.68 27.27 3.63
N THR A 293 -6.62 26.33 3.50
CA THR A 293 -6.44 24.93 3.92
C THR A 293 -5.28 24.29 3.16
N PHE A 294 -5.25 24.48 1.84
CA PHE A 294 -4.16 23.98 1.00
C PHE A 294 -2.81 24.55 1.43
N ALA A 295 -2.71 25.87 1.59
CA ALA A 295 -1.47 26.53 2.04
C ALA A 295 -1.03 26.08 3.44
N ALA A 296 -1.97 25.90 4.37
CA ALA A 296 -1.67 25.44 5.72
C ALA A 296 -1.12 24.00 5.72
N VAL A 297 -1.77 23.08 5.02
CA VAL A 297 -1.33 21.67 4.93
C VAL A 297 0.01 21.56 4.21
N PHE A 298 0.20 22.32 3.13
CA PHE A 298 1.49 22.40 2.45
C PHE A 298 2.57 22.97 3.39
N GLY A 299 2.25 24.04 4.11
CA GLY A 299 3.13 24.67 5.11
C GLY A 299 3.56 23.71 6.23
N CYS A 300 2.70 22.78 6.65
CA CYS A 300 3.06 21.73 7.61
C CYS A 300 4.19 20.84 7.08
N GLY A 301 4.18 20.47 5.80
CA GLY A 301 5.27 19.72 5.18
C GLY A 301 6.60 20.48 5.17
N ILE A 302 6.56 21.77 4.85
CA ILE A 302 7.73 22.66 4.94
C ILE A 302 8.26 22.72 6.38
N LEU A 303 7.37 22.89 7.36
CA LEU A 303 7.75 22.95 8.77
C LEU A 303 8.42 21.64 9.22
N ILE A 304 7.88 20.48 8.85
CA ILE A 304 8.49 19.18 9.16
C ILE A 304 9.90 19.09 8.54
N ALA A 305 10.06 19.43 7.26
CA ALA A 305 11.37 19.44 6.62
C ALA A 305 12.35 20.41 7.30
N TYR A 306 11.87 21.57 7.78
CA TYR A 306 12.68 22.54 8.50
C TYR A 306 13.14 22.01 9.86
N LEU A 307 12.24 21.38 10.61
CA LEU A 307 12.57 20.73 11.88
C LEU A 307 13.57 19.59 11.67
N LEU A 308 13.36 18.73 10.67
CA LEU A 308 14.30 17.66 10.32
C LEU A 308 15.68 18.23 10.04
N LYS A 309 15.78 19.26 9.20
CA LYS A 309 17.04 19.96 8.93
C LYS A 309 17.67 20.47 10.22
N ARG A 310 16.93 21.20 11.06
CA ARG A 310 17.46 21.80 12.30
C ARG A 310 17.99 20.75 13.28
N LEU A 311 17.35 19.59 13.37
CA LEU A 311 17.70 18.54 14.34
C LEU A 311 18.85 17.63 13.88
N THR A 312 19.10 17.54 12.57
CA THR A 312 20.03 16.54 12.01
C THR A 312 21.20 17.14 11.24
N PHE A 313 21.00 18.32 10.64
CA PHE A 313 22.00 18.94 9.79
C PHE A 313 23.09 19.58 10.64
N ASP A 314 24.19 18.86 10.81
CA ASP A 314 25.43 19.44 11.31
C ASP A 314 26.22 19.97 10.11
N GLU A 315 26.20 21.28 10.00
CA GLU A 315 26.94 22.02 8.98
C GLU A 315 28.39 21.54 8.92
N THR A 316 29.07 21.39 10.05
CA THR A 316 30.49 21.02 10.12
C THR A 316 30.82 19.64 9.55
N ARG A 317 29.81 18.78 9.32
CA ARG A 317 29.96 17.37 8.92
C ARG A 317 29.47 17.07 7.50
N PHE A 318 29.36 18.08 6.63
CA PHE A 318 28.96 17.83 5.23
C PHE A 318 30.00 17.00 4.47
N ALA A 319 29.75 15.70 4.36
CA ALA A 319 30.63 14.74 3.67
C ALA A 319 30.19 14.52 2.21
N ALA A 320 30.57 15.43 1.31
CA ALA A 320 30.15 15.42 -0.09
C ALA A 320 30.43 14.08 -0.81
N LYS A 321 31.61 13.48 -0.56
CA LYS A 321 32.00 12.19 -1.15
C LYS A 321 31.09 11.04 -0.69
N SER A 322 30.86 10.95 0.62
CA SER A 322 29.95 9.95 1.21
C SER A 322 28.51 10.15 0.73
N LEU A 323 28.05 11.40 0.63
CA LEU A 323 26.74 11.74 0.09
C LEU A 323 26.60 11.25 -1.35
N ARG A 324 27.60 11.53 -2.22
CA ARG A 324 27.64 11.09 -3.62
C ARG A 324 27.59 9.56 -3.76
N GLU A 325 28.48 8.86 -3.04
CA GLU A 325 28.54 7.40 -3.09
C GLU A 325 27.24 6.78 -2.57
N GLY A 326 26.73 7.26 -1.43
CA GLY A 326 25.50 6.76 -0.83
C GLY A 326 24.26 7.04 -1.68
N SER A 327 24.14 8.23 -2.27
CA SER A 327 23.01 8.58 -3.13
C SER A 327 23.02 7.76 -4.43
N LEU A 328 24.18 7.52 -5.04
CA LEU A 328 24.30 6.65 -6.21
C LEU A 328 23.84 5.22 -5.88
N TRP A 329 24.28 4.67 -4.76
CA TRP A 329 23.86 3.34 -4.34
C TRP A 329 22.36 3.27 -4.02
N ILE A 330 21.77 4.30 -3.40
CA ILE A 330 20.32 4.36 -3.18
C ILE A 330 19.55 4.37 -4.50
N LEU A 331 20.02 5.10 -5.52
CA LEU A 331 19.40 5.10 -6.84
C LEU A 331 19.52 3.73 -7.53
N ILE A 332 20.66 3.05 -7.40
CA ILE A 332 20.85 1.68 -7.90
C ILE A 332 19.89 0.71 -7.20
N VAL A 333 19.74 0.82 -5.88
CA VAL A 333 18.79 -0.01 -5.12
C VAL A 333 17.36 0.29 -5.56
N ALA A 334 16.98 1.57 -5.70
CA ALA A 334 15.66 1.96 -6.18
C ALA A 334 15.34 1.35 -7.54
N ALA A 335 16.27 1.46 -8.50
CA ALA A 335 16.12 0.85 -9.82
C ALA A 335 16.04 -0.69 -9.73
N SER A 336 16.91 -1.32 -8.94
CA SER A 336 16.92 -2.77 -8.75
C SER A 336 15.60 -3.29 -8.19
N LEU A 337 15.03 -2.61 -7.19
CA LEU A 337 13.73 -2.95 -6.61
C LEU A 337 12.59 -2.74 -7.62
N ALA A 338 12.67 -1.69 -8.45
CA ALA A 338 11.68 -1.39 -9.50
C ALA A 338 11.64 -2.40 -10.64
N VAL A 339 12.80 -2.91 -11.08
CA VAL A 339 12.95 -3.73 -12.28
C VAL A 339 11.95 -4.90 -12.37
N PRO A 340 11.77 -5.76 -11.36
CA PRO A 340 10.83 -6.87 -11.48
C PRO A 340 9.38 -6.42 -11.67
N THR A 341 8.96 -5.34 -11.02
CA THR A 341 7.61 -4.78 -11.18
C THR A 341 7.43 -4.20 -12.58
N LEU A 342 8.43 -3.45 -13.07
CA LEU A 342 8.43 -2.92 -14.44
C LEU A 342 8.32 -4.05 -15.48
N PHE A 343 9.11 -5.11 -15.31
CA PHE A 343 9.06 -6.28 -16.19
C PHE A 343 7.72 -6.99 -16.11
N LEU A 344 7.18 -7.19 -14.91
CA LEU A 344 5.88 -7.82 -14.71
C LEU A 344 4.78 -7.04 -15.45
N GLU A 345 4.73 -5.72 -15.26
CA GLU A 345 3.74 -4.86 -15.91
C GLU A 345 3.93 -4.71 -17.42
N ALA A 346 5.16 -4.86 -17.91
CA ALA A 346 5.48 -4.77 -19.32
C ALA A 346 5.26 -6.07 -20.10
N THR A 347 5.24 -7.22 -19.41
CA THR A 347 5.13 -8.55 -20.03
C THR A 347 3.80 -9.24 -19.76
N SER A 348 3.08 -8.87 -18.70
CA SER A 348 1.87 -9.55 -18.28
C SER A 348 0.63 -9.07 -19.04
N PRO A 349 -0.22 -9.98 -19.55
CA PRO A 349 -1.54 -9.63 -20.06
C PRO A 349 -2.54 -9.32 -18.94
N ILE A 350 -2.22 -9.67 -17.69
CA ILE A 350 -3.07 -9.47 -16.50
C ILE A 350 -2.68 -8.14 -15.82
N TRP A 351 -1.40 -7.99 -15.50
CA TRP A 351 -0.89 -6.83 -14.78
C TRP A 351 -0.57 -5.71 -15.74
N LYS A 352 -1.54 -4.82 -15.95
CA LYS A 352 -1.35 -3.62 -16.77
C LYS A 352 -0.39 -2.64 -16.08
N PRO A 353 0.27 -1.74 -16.85
CA PRO A 353 1.06 -0.65 -16.28
C PRO A 353 0.29 0.09 -15.18
N GLY A 354 0.94 0.30 -14.04
CA GLY A 354 0.41 1.06 -12.91
C GLY A 354 -0.14 0.18 -11.78
N THR A 355 -0.63 -1.02 -12.11
CA THR A 355 -1.38 -1.88 -11.18
C THR A 355 -0.54 -2.39 -10.00
N ARG A 356 0.77 -2.57 -10.19
CA ARG A 356 1.71 -3.08 -9.18
C ARG A 356 2.72 -2.03 -8.75
N SER A 357 3.02 -1.05 -9.60
CA SER A 357 3.86 0.10 -9.28
C SER A 357 3.39 0.83 -8.01
N GLU A 358 2.07 0.82 -7.75
CA GLU A 358 1.47 1.40 -6.55
C GLU A 358 2.18 0.94 -5.29
N MET A 359 2.41 -0.37 -5.18
CA MET A 359 2.95 -1.05 -4.00
C MET A 359 4.37 -0.66 -3.63
N MET A 360 5.11 0.00 -4.52
CA MET A 360 6.50 0.39 -4.28
C MET A 360 6.71 1.89 -4.13
N TYR A 361 5.71 2.74 -4.38
CA TYR A 361 5.88 4.20 -4.30
C TYR A 361 6.42 4.67 -2.95
N ALA A 362 5.95 4.05 -1.86
CA ALA A 362 6.35 4.39 -0.50
C ALA A 362 7.87 4.37 -0.29
N GLY A 363 8.58 3.46 -0.95
CA GLY A 363 10.05 3.45 -0.96
C GLY A 363 10.64 4.16 -2.18
N PHE A 364 10.11 3.88 -3.38
CA PHE A 364 10.73 4.27 -4.64
C PHE A 364 10.82 5.79 -4.83
N VAL A 365 9.72 6.54 -4.61
CA VAL A 365 9.71 7.98 -4.91
C VAL A 365 10.62 8.76 -3.98
N PRO A 366 10.59 8.56 -2.65
CA PRO A 366 11.54 9.20 -1.77
C PRO A 366 12.99 8.87 -2.13
N MET A 367 13.30 7.61 -2.45
CA MET A 367 14.65 7.21 -2.86
C MET A 367 15.10 7.89 -4.15
N ALA A 368 14.23 7.92 -5.17
CA ALA A 368 14.54 8.51 -6.46
C ALA A 368 14.72 10.03 -6.34
N VAL A 369 13.73 10.73 -5.76
CA VAL A 369 13.73 12.19 -5.65
C VAL A 369 14.86 12.68 -4.75
N LEU A 370 14.97 12.13 -3.53
CA LEU A 370 16.03 12.55 -2.60
C LEU A 370 17.40 12.04 -3.03
N GLY A 371 17.48 10.85 -3.65
CA GLY A 371 18.73 10.31 -4.18
C GLY A 371 19.29 11.17 -5.32
N VAL A 372 18.46 11.59 -6.28
CA VAL A 372 18.86 12.52 -7.35
C VAL A 372 19.24 13.87 -6.76
N ALA A 373 18.44 14.43 -5.86
CA ALA A 373 18.75 15.72 -5.23
C ALA A 373 20.07 15.66 -4.42
N ALA A 374 20.28 14.61 -3.63
CA ALA A 374 21.53 14.39 -2.88
C ALA A 374 22.72 14.22 -3.82
N LEU A 375 22.56 13.51 -4.94
CA LEU A 375 23.60 13.34 -5.94
C LEU A 375 23.98 14.69 -6.56
N ILE A 376 23.01 15.50 -6.97
CA ILE A 376 23.24 16.86 -7.49
C ILE A 376 23.94 17.71 -6.41
N CYS A 377 23.43 17.69 -5.18
CA CYS A 377 23.97 18.43 -4.05
C CYS A 377 25.43 18.06 -3.72
N SER A 378 25.86 16.84 -4.03
CA SER A 378 27.24 16.40 -3.84
C SER A 378 28.25 17.13 -4.75
N PHE A 379 27.77 17.75 -5.83
CA PHE A 379 28.59 18.57 -6.75
C PHE A 379 28.47 20.09 -6.50
N LEU A 380 27.57 20.51 -5.61
CA LEU A 380 27.34 21.93 -5.32
C LEU A 380 28.21 22.40 -4.15
N ARG A 381 28.42 23.73 -4.08
CA ARG A 381 28.97 24.36 -2.88
C ARG A 381 28.06 24.08 -1.68
N ARG A 382 28.63 23.82 -0.51
CA ARG A 382 27.92 23.39 0.71
C ARG A 382 26.68 24.23 1.05
N GLY A 383 26.76 25.56 0.95
CA GLY A 383 25.61 26.44 1.19
C GLY A 383 24.47 26.25 0.19
N ALA A 384 24.78 26.05 -1.10
CA ALA A 384 23.81 25.78 -2.14
C ALA A 384 23.25 24.35 -2.02
N ALA A 385 24.10 23.36 -1.79
CA ALA A 385 23.71 21.96 -1.55
C ALA A 385 22.66 21.84 -0.44
N THR A 386 22.89 22.53 0.67
CA THR A 386 21.96 22.52 1.82
C THR A 386 20.61 23.13 1.46
N LYS A 387 20.60 24.25 0.70
CA LYS A 387 19.37 24.92 0.27
C LYS A 387 18.58 24.06 -0.71
N VAL A 388 19.24 23.46 -1.70
CA VAL A 388 18.60 22.58 -2.69
C VAL A 388 18.03 21.34 -2.02
N LEU A 389 18.83 20.64 -1.20
CA LEU A 389 18.34 19.44 -0.51
C LEU A 389 17.18 19.75 0.44
N PHE A 390 17.23 20.90 1.14
CA PHE A 390 16.11 21.37 1.96
C PHE A 390 14.87 21.72 1.14
N ALA A 391 15.01 22.43 0.02
CA ALA A 391 13.88 22.78 -0.83
C ALA A 391 13.20 21.53 -1.39
N THR A 392 13.99 20.56 -1.88
CA THR A 392 13.47 19.27 -2.33
C THR A 392 12.78 18.52 -1.20
N ALA A 393 13.39 18.46 -0.01
CA ALA A 393 12.78 17.85 1.18
C ALA A 393 11.44 18.50 1.54
N ALA A 394 11.38 19.83 1.54
CA ALA A 394 10.19 20.59 1.86
C ALA A 394 9.07 20.33 0.86
N VAL A 395 9.36 20.37 -0.44
CA VAL A 395 8.37 20.05 -1.49
C VAL A 395 7.88 18.61 -1.34
N LEU A 396 8.80 17.65 -1.19
CA LEU A 396 8.45 16.24 -1.04
C LEU A 396 7.57 15.99 0.18
N MET A 397 7.96 16.52 1.35
CA MET A 397 7.18 16.37 2.58
C MET A 397 5.83 17.08 2.48
N SER A 398 5.74 18.20 1.77
CA SER A 398 4.47 18.89 1.56
C SER A 398 3.52 18.10 0.66
N ILE A 399 4.05 17.49 -0.41
CA ILE A 399 3.29 16.56 -1.24
C ILE A 399 2.83 15.35 -0.44
N VAL A 400 3.73 14.75 0.36
CA VAL A 400 3.40 13.62 1.24
C VAL A 400 2.27 14.00 2.19
N VAL A 401 2.40 15.11 2.91
CA VAL A 401 1.39 15.56 3.87
C VAL A 401 0.05 15.82 3.16
N LEU A 402 0.08 16.54 2.04
CA LEU A 402 -1.10 16.85 1.23
C LEU A 402 -1.84 15.58 0.78
N LEU A 403 -1.12 14.66 0.12
CA LEU A 403 -1.69 13.40 -0.39
C LEU A 403 -2.29 12.57 0.75
N ASN A 404 -1.57 12.46 1.87
CA ASN A 404 -2.00 11.65 3.00
C ASN A 404 -3.23 12.26 3.69
N VAL A 405 -3.28 13.58 3.91
CA VAL A 405 -4.44 14.23 4.53
C VAL A 405 -5.67 14.07 3.64
N GLU A 406 -5.53 14.28 2.33
CA GLU A 406 -6.67 14.18 1.42
C GLU A 406 -7.16 12.74 1.25
N GLN A 407 -6.25 11.77 1.08
CA GLN A 407 -6.64 10.36 1.03
C GLN A 407 -7.29 9.89 2.34
N ASN A 408 -6.84 10.43 3.49
CA ASN A 408 -7.45 10.13 4.78
C ASN A 408 -8.84 10.76 4.92
N ARG A 409 -9.03 11.95 4.35
CA ARG A 409 -10.33 12.59 4.26
C ARG A 409 -11.32 11.77 3.45
N GLU A 410 -10.90 11.32 2.26
CA GLU A 410 -11.70 10.42 1.41
C GLU A 410 -12.04 9.13 2.16
N ALA A 411 -11.04 8.46 2.74
CA ALA A 411 -11.23 7.19 3.45
C ALA A 411 -12.12 7.33 4.70
N THR A 412 -11.98 8.41 5.47
CA THR A 412 -12.81 8.69 6.65
C THR A 412 -14.25 8.98 6.24
N ALA A 413 -14.47 9.67 5.13
CA ALA A 413 -15.80 9.92 4.60
C ALA A 413 -16.50 8.62 4.15
N VAL A 414 -15.77 7.74 3.44
CA VAL A 414 -16.29 6.41 3.07
C VAL A 414 -16.62 5.60 4.32
N TYR A 415 -15.71 5.52 5.28
CA TYR A 415 -15.95 4.82 6.55
C TYR A 415 -17.23 5.29 7.25
N ARG A 416 -17.45 6.61 7.39
CA ARG A 416 -18.66 7.16 8.00
C ARG A 416 -19.91 6.79 7.23
N TRP A 417 -19.84 6.86 5.90
CA TRP A 417 -20.95 6.46 5.05
C TRP A 417 -21.32 4.98 5.28
N GLN A 418 -20.33 4.09 5.30
CA GLN A 418 -20.54 2.66 5.48
C GLN A 418 -21.08 2.33 6.88
N THR A 419 -20.54 2.98 7.91
CA THR A 419 -21.00 2.76 9.30
C THR A 419 -22.39 3.31 9.56
N ASN A 420 -22.73 4.48 9.02
CA ASN A 420 -24.08 5.03 9.10
C ASN A 420 -25.09 4.13 8.37
N LEU A 421 -24.73 3.65 7.17
CA LEU A 421 -25.56 2.70 6.43
C LEU A 421 -25.76 1.42 7.25
N ALA A 422 -24.69 0.87 7.83
CA ALA A 422 -24.77 -0.32 8.68
C ALA A 422 -25.67 -0.14 9.89
N ALA A 423 -25.49 0.96 10.61
CA ALA A 423 -26.28 1.28 11.78
C ALA A 423 -27.77 1.43 11.43
N GLY A 424 -28.09 1.98 10.26
CA GLY A 424 -29.48 2.12 9.79
C GLY A 424 -30.11 0.83 9.27
N LEU A 425 -29.33 -0.07 8.68
CA LEU A 425 -29.84 -1.36 8.16
C LEU A 425 -30.01 -2.44 9.24
N GLN A 426 -29.16 -2.42 10.27
CA GLN A 426 -29.16 -3.45 11.30
C GLN A 426 -30.52 -3.60 12.03
N PRO A 427 -31.26 -2.53 12.38
CA PRO A 427 -32.61 -2.65 12.93
C PRO A 427 -33.60 -3.30 11.95
N LEU A 428 -33.52 -2.96 10.67
CA LEU A 428 -34.41 -3.50 9.63
C LEU A 428 -34.22 -5.01 9.43
N GLN A 429 -32.96 -5.45 9.47
CA GLN A 429 -32.63 -6.86 9.41
C GLN A 429 -33.14 -7.61 10.64
N ARG A 430 -32.93 -7.09 11.86
CA ARG A 430 -33.43 -7.71 13.10
C ARG A 430 -34.96 -7.82 13.11
N ALA A 431 -35.65 -6.88 12.47
CA ALA A 431 -37.11 -6.86 12.37
C ALA A 431 -37.67 -7.87 11.35
N THR A 432 -36.86 -8.45 10.47
CA THR A 432 -37.31 -9.40 9.44
C THR A 432 -36.49 -10.69 9.50
N PRO A 433 -37.04 -11.80 10.05
CA PRO A 433 -36.35 -13.08 10.08
C PRO A 433 -36.15 -13.65 8.65
N GLY A 434 -34.93 -14.03 8.29
CA GLY A 434 -34.58 -14.71 7.03
C GLY A 434 -33.47 -14.03 6.23
N ALA A 435 -33.04 -14.68 5.13
CA ALA A 435 -32.10 -14.11 4.17
C ALA A 435 -32.71 -12.86 3.54
N LEU A 436 -32.08 -11.70 3.76
CA LEU A 436 -32.61 -10.40 3.35
C LEU A 436 -31.64 -9.72 2.38
N HIS A 437 -32.15 -9.30 1.23
CA HIS A 437 -31.41 -8.52 0.24
C HIS A 437 -31.83 -7.06 0.34
N PHE A 438 -30.86 -6.17 0.59
CA PHE A 438 -31.11 -4.73 0.64
C PHE A 438 -30.78 -4.07 -0.70
N LEU A 439 -31.75 -3.36 -1.26
CA LEU A 439 -31.54 -2.42 -2.36
C LEU A 439 -31.47 -1.00 -1.79
N VAL A 440 -30.30 -0.37 -1.86
CA VAL A 440 -30.07 0.96 -1.28
C VAL A 440 -30.11 2.02 -2.37
N ILE A 441 -31.12 2.87 -2.37
CA ILE A 441 -31.20 4.06 -3.22
C ILE A 441 -30.33 5.14 -2.59
N ASN A 442 -29.20 5.45 -3.24
CA ASN A 442 -28.30 6.50 -2.79
C ASN A 442 -28.86 7.88 -3.16
N SER A 443 -29.50 8.54 -2.19
CA SER A 443 -30.08 9.88 -2.33
C SER A 443 -29.14 11.01 -1.93
N SER A 444 -27.90 10.70 -1.52
CA SER A 444 -26.93 11.70 -1.04
C SER A 444 -26.39 12.63 -2.13
N GLY A 445 -26.67 12.33 -3.41
CA GLY A 445 -26.13 13.05 -4.57
C GLY A 445 -24.62 12.90 -4.77
N ARG A 446 -23.94 12.12 -3.90
CA ARG A 446 -22.52 11.80 -4.01
C ARG A 446 -22.39 10.34 -4.45
N SER A 447 -21.80 10.13 -5.62
CA SER A 447 -21.30 8.81 -6.02
C SER A 447 -20.16 8.46 -5.07
N HIS A 448 -20.40 7.54 -4.12
CA HIS A 448 -19.39 7.14 -3.16
C HIS A 448 -18.50 6.00 -3.69
N ILE A 449 -18.96 5.35 -4.75
CA ILE A 449 -18.10 4.58 -5.63
C ILE A 449 -17.38 5.62 -6.49
N ASP A 450 -16.09 5.83 -6.25
CA ASP A 450 -15.23 6.51 -7.21
C ASP A 450 -15.43 5.78 -8.56
N PRO A 451 -15.89 6.47 -9.63
CA PRO A 451 -16.11 5.84 -10.94
C PRO A 451 -14.87 5.09 -11.45
N GLY A 452 -13.67 5.55 -11.07
CA GLY A 452 -12.40 4.88 -11.35
C GLY A 452 -12.15 3.63 -10.48
N PHE A 453 -12.74 3.54 -9.30
CA PHE A 453 -12.69 2.38 -8.41
C PHE A 453 -13.67 1.29 -8.87
N GLY A 454 -14.91 1.68 -9.22
CA GLY A 454 -15.88 0.79 -9.87
C GLY A 454 -15.36 0.24 -11.20
N ALA A 455 -14.70 1.08 -12.02
CA ALA A 455 -14.12 0.65 -13.30
C ALA A 455 -12.87 -0.25 -13.16
N ARG A 456 -12.03 -0.07 -12.13
CA ARG A 456 -10.88 -0.96 -11.86
C ARG A 456 -11.33 -2.34 -11.38
N PHE A 457 -12.35 -2.39 -10.53
CA PHE A 457 -12.89 -3.67 -10.03
C PHE A 457 -13.82 -4.37 -11.03
N ALA A 458 -14.59 -3.62 -11.84
CA ALA A 458 -15.34 -4.20 -12.95
C ALA A 458 -14.42 -4.80 -14.04
N GLN A 459 -13.14 -4.40 -14.11
CA GLN A 459 -12.15 -5.04 -14.98
C GLN A 459 -11.46 -6.26 -14.35
N ASP A 460 -11.39 -6.36 -13.02
CA ASP A 460 -10.89 -7.56 -12.33
C ASP A 460 -11.99 -8.64 -12.33
N LYS A 461 -12.11 -9.30 -13.48
CA LYS A 461 -12.86 -10.54 -13.66
C LYS A 461 -12.44 -11.56 -12.59
N LEU A 462 -13.40 -11.99 -11.78
CA LEU A 462 -13.76 -13.38 -11.46
C LEU A 462 -14.66 -13.37 -10.21
N GLY A 463 -15.91 -13.81 -10.37
CA GLY A 463 -16.94 -13.81 -9.33
C GLY A 463 -16.67 -14.74 -8.15
N ARG A 464 -15.66 -14.45 -7.33
CA ARG A 464 -15.32 -15.22 -6.12
C ARG A 464 -14.79 -14.37 -4.97
N ILE A 465 -15.27 -13.15 -4.84
CA ILE A 465 -15.09 -12.37 -3.62
C ILE A 465 -16.47 -11.81 -3.32
N PRO A 466 -17.15 -12.27 -2.25
CA PRO A 466 -18.45 -11.75 -1.88
C PRO A 466 -18.32 -10.24 -1.84
N THR A 467 -19.15 -9.54 -2.62
CA THR A 467 -19.12 -8.09 -2.71
C THR A 467 -19.22 -7.53 -1.30
N ARG A 468 -18.09 -6.94 -0.89
CA ARG A 468 -17.60 -6.86 0.50
C ARG A 468 -18.34 -5.82 1.32
N TRP A 469 -19.60 -6.11 1.58
CA TRP A 469 -20.44 -5.42 2.57
C TRP A 469 -20.71 -6.31 3.79
N SER A 470 -20.12 -7.51 3.87
CA SER A 470 -20.19 -8.41 5.03
C SER A 470 -19.66 -7.82 6.34
N ALA A 471 -19.00 -6.65 6.33
CA ALA A 471 -18.63 -5.93 7.54
C ALA A 471 -19.64 -4.88 8.01
N VAL A 472 -20.57 -4.48 7.14
CA VAL A 472 -21.85 -3.97 7.61
C VAL A 472 -22.54 -5.21 8.15
N SER A 473 -22.51 -5.41 9.47
CA SER A 473 -23.01 -6.55 10.24
C SER A 473 -24.42 -7.01 9.83
N LEU A 474 -24.53 -7.57 8.63
CA LEU A 474 -25.67 -8.26 8.10
C LEU A 474 -25.22 -9.72 8.07
N SER A 475 -25.99 -10.62 8.66
CA SER A 475 -25.73 -12.07 8.67
C SER A 475 -25.13 -12.57 7.35
N SER A 476 -24.34 -13.65 7.38
CA SER A 476 -23.73 -14.28 6.18
C SER A 476 -24.71 -14.58 5.03
N GLU A 477 -26.01 -14.57 5.30
CA GLU A 477 -27.10 -14.83 4.37
C GLU A 477 -27.76 -13.56 3.78
N SER A 478 -27.30 -12.37 4.15
CA SER A 478 -27.87 -11.10 3.66
C SER A 478 -26.95 -10.45 2.64
N SER A 479 -27.54 -9.83 1.60
CA SER A 479 -26.79 -9.08 0.60
C SER A 479 -27.23 -7.62 0.57
N LEU A 480 -26.37 -6.78 0.01
CA LEU A 480 -26.63 -5.36 -0.16
C LEU A 480 -26.20 -4.95 -1.57
N ARG A 481 -27.07 -4.24 -2.29
CA ARG A 481 -26.76 -3.61 -3.57
C ARG A 481 -27.14 -2.14 -3.50
N VAL A 482 -26.17 -1.28 -3.78
CA VAL A 482 -26.41 0.17 -3.89
C VAL A 482 -26.86 0.47 -5.31
N ILE A 483 -27.94 1.23 -5.48
CA ILE A 483 -28.47 1.68 -6.76
C ILE A 483 -28.03 3.13 -6.93
N GLU A 484 -27.19 3.37 -7.95
CA GLU A 484 -26.62 4.69 -8.26
C GLU A 484 -26.94 5.10 -9.71
N ASN A 485 -26.75 6.39 -10.00
CA ASN A 485 -26.80 6.93 -11.36
C ASN A 485 -25.42 6.78 -12.02
N LEU A 486 -25.11 5.56 -12.47
CA LEU A 486 -23.86 5.23 -13.13
C LEU A 486 -24.11 4.43 -14.41
N ALA A 487 -23.36 4.76 -15.47
CA ALA A 487 -23.38 3.99 -16.71
C ALA A 487 -22.85 2.58 -16.48
N ALA A 488 -23.44 1.59 -17.18
CA ALA A 488 -23.00 0.21 -17.09
C ALA A 488 -21.54 0.06 -17.56
N PRO A 489 -20.66 -0.61 -16.78
CA PRO A 489 -19.34 -0.99 -17.25
C PRO A 489 -19.43 -1.83 -18.51
N THR A 490 -18.48 -1.65 -19.43
CA THR A 490 -18.41 -2.42 -20.68
C THR A 490 -18.40 -3.93 -20.37
N GLY A 491 -19.39 -4.66 -20.91
CA GLY A 491 -19.54 -6.11 -20.70
C GLY A 491 -20.47 -6.53 -19.55
N TYR A 492 -21.00 -5.58 -18.77
CA TYR A 492 -21.88 -5.85 -17.63
C TYR A 492 -23.32 -5.34 -17.81
N SER A 493 -23.68 -4.84 -19.00
CA SER A 493 -25.00 -4.25 -19.27
C SER A 493 -26.19 -5.15 -18.90
N GLY A 494 -26.03 -6.48 -18.99
CA GLY A 494 -27.06 -7.45 -18.63
C GLY A 494 -27.29 -7.64 -17.12
N THR A 495 -26.29 -7.40 -16.26
CA THR A 495 -26.39 -7.57 -14.79
C THR A 495 -26.36 -6.24 -14.02
N TRP A 496 -26.05 -5.14 -14.72
CA TRP A 496 -25.94 -3.80 -14.14
C TRP A 496 -27.29 -3.18 -13.78
N THR A 497 -28.36 -3.52 -14.50
CA THR A 497 -29.71 -2.97 -14.22
C THR A 497 -30.47 -3.88 -13.26
N VAL A 498 -30.94 -3.32 -12.14
CA VAL A 498 -31.85 -4.01 -11.22
C VAL A 498 -33.27 -3.95 -11.77
N THR A 499 -33.94 -5.09 -11.94
CA THR A 499 -35.35 -5.11 -12.36
C THR A 499 -36.20 -5.51 -11.16
N ILE A 500 -37.07 -4.60 -10.70
CA ILE A 500 -37.95 -4.81 -9.55
C ILE A 500 -39.34 -5.14 -10.10
N GLY A 501 -39.70 -6.43 -10.06
CA GLY A 501 -41.02 -6.92 -10.44
C GLY A 501 -41.98 -7.05 -9.24
N PRO A 502 -43.23 -7.47 -9.48
CA PRO A 502 -44.22 -7.65 -8.42
C PRO A 502 -43.88 -8.81 -7.48
N ASN A 503 -43.30 -9.90 -8.01
CA ASN A 503 -43.02 -11.13 -7.28
C ASN A 503 -41.53 -11.45 -7.15
N THR A 504 -40.68 -10.93 -8.04
CA THR A 504 -39.25 -11.19 -8.04
C THR A 504 -38.45 -9.93 -8.31
N VAL A 505 -37.18 -9.95 -7.92
CA VAL A 505 -36.20 -8.92 -8.21
C VAL A 505 -35.01 -9.55 -8.92
N TYR A 506 -34.75 -9.12 -10.15
CA TYR A 506 -33.58 -9.55 -10.91
C TYR A 506 -32.38 -8.67 -10.56
N GLY A 507 -31.25 -9.30 -10.24
CA GLY A 507 -30.02 -8.60 -9.89
C GLY A 507 -30.06 -7.96 -8.50
N ALA A 508 -30.84 -8.47 -7.54
CA ALA A 508 -30.71 -7.96 -6.16
C ALA A 508 -29.35 -8.29 -5.52
N MET A 509 -28.69 -9.34 -6.04
CA MET A 509 -27.31 -9.70 -5.72
C MET A 509 -26.36 -9.22 -6.81
N GLU A 510 -25.25 -8.59 -6.42
CA GLU A 510 -24.23 -8.09 -7.34
C GLU A 510 -23.53 -9.28 -8.03
N ASN A 511 -23.48 -9.27 -9.37
CA ASN A 511 -22.92 -10.34 -10.20
C ASN A 511 -23.66 -11.69 -10.19
N SER A 512 -24.88 -11.75 -9.65
CA SER A 512 -25.76 -12.92 -9.84
C SER A 512 -26.77 -12.67 -10.95
N HIS A 513 -27.04 -13.73 -11.74
CA HIS A 513 -28.14 -13.77 -12.70
C HIS A 513 -29.43 -14.33 -12.07
N GLU A 514 -29.46 -14.49 -10.75
CA GLU A 514 -30.59 -15.08 -10.06
C GLU A 514 -31.68 -14.05 -9.79
N GLU A 515 -32.93 -14.48 -10.02
CA GLU A 515 -34.11 -13.80 -9.50
C GLU A 515 -34.29 -14.18 -8.04
N VAL A 516 -34.54 -13.17 -7.21
CA VAL A 516 -34.82 -13.36 -5.79
C VAL A 516 -36.25 -12.95 -5.47
N PRO A 517 -36.95 -13.69 -4.59
CA PRO A 517 -38.34 -13.37 -4.25
C PRO A 517 -38.49 -11.96 -3.69
N ARG A 518 -39.53 -11.22 -4.10
CA ARG A 518 -39.71 -9.81 -3.74
C ARG A 518 -39.84 -9.62 -2.22
N GLU A 519 -40.38 -10.60 -1.51
CA GLU A 519 -40.55 -10.61 -0.06
C GLU A 519 -39.23 -10.70 0.71
N THR A 520 -38.16 -11.22 0.10
CA THR A 520 -36.81 -11.26 0.69
C THR A 520 -36.01 -9.98 0.41
N VAL A 521 -36.55 -9.08 -0.42
CA VAL A 521 -35.92 -7.80 -0.77
C VAL A 521 -36.51 -6.65 0.05
N ARG A 522 -35.65 -5.80 0.62
CA ARG A 522 -36.03 -4.51 1.19
C ARG A 522 -35.37 -3.39 0.41
N VAL A 523 -36.17 -2.43 -0.03
CA VAL A 523 -35.67 -1.22 -0.69
C VAL A 523 -35.63 -0.11 0.34
N VAL A 524 -34.47 0.52 0.46
CA VAL A 524 -34.22 1.59 1.43
C VAL A 524 -33.66 2.81 0.71
N ARG A 525 -33.96 3.99 1.23
CA ARG A 525 -33.31 5.24 0.83
C ARG A 525 -32.23 5.57 1.85
N PHE A 526 -31.05 5.96 1.37
CA PHE A 526 -29.94 6.40 2.21
C PHE A 526 -29.46 7.77 1.77
N ASN A 527 -29.36 8.71 2.71
CA ASN A 527 -28.89 10.08 2.44
C ASN A 527 -27.43 10.31 2.88
N GLY A 528 -26.72 9.26 3.30
CA GLY A 528 -25.37 9.32 3.86
C GLY A 528 -25.32 9.33 5.40
N VAL A 529 -26.46 9.52 6.06
CA VAL A 529 -26.57 9.57 7.53
C VAL A 529 -27.65 8.62 8.03
N THR A 530 -28.83 8.65 7.44
CA THR A 530 -29.99 7.89 7.89
C THR A 530 -30.51 6.97 6.79
N VAL A 531 -30.95 5.78 7.19
CA VAL A 531 -31.61 4.79 6.33
C VAL A 531 -33.11 4.86 6.56
N GLU A 532 -33.88 4.99 5.48
CA GLU A 532 -35.34 5.00 5.48
C GLU A 532 -35.83 3.79 4.66
N ALA A 533 -36.63 2.91 5.27
CA ALA A 533 -37.25 1.81 4.53
C ALA A 533 -38.43 2.31 3.70
N LEU A 534 -38.46 1.97 2.41
CA LEU A 534 -39.55 2.34 1.52
C LEU A 534 -40.64 1.26 1.55
N ALA A 535 -41.88 1.67 1.83
CA ALA A 535 -43.04 0.79 1.80
C ALA A 535 -43.35 0.31 0.36
N SER A 536 -43.15 1.21 -0.61
CA SER A 536 -43.29 0.96 -2.04
C SER A 536 -42.22 1.73 -2.80
N VAL A 537 -41.80 1.22 -3.96
CA VAL A 537 -40.88 1.91 -4.86
C VAL A 537 -41.67 2.46 -6.03
N SER A 538 -41.60 3.76 -6.26
CA SER A 538 -42.20 4.42 -7.43
C SER A 538 -41.18 4.60 -8.55
N GLU A 539 -41.62 4.85 -9.79
CA GLU A 539 -40.71 5.18 -10.89
C GLU A 539 -39.87 6.42 -10.59
N ALA A 540 -40.44 7.38 -9.83
CA ALA A 540 -39.74 8.59 -9.41
C ALA A 540 -38.57 8.29 -8.46
N ASP A 541 -38.68 7.28 -7.60
CA ASP A 541 -37.61 6.91 -6.65
C ASP A 541 -36.36 6.37 -7.34
N ILE A 542 -36.53 5.78 -8.52
CA ILE A 542 -35.46 5.13 -9.28
C ILE A 542 -35.14 5.82 -10.61
N ALA A 543 -35.75 6.97 -10.88
CA ALA A 543 -35.57 7.72 -12.10
C ALA A 543 -34.09 8.08 -12.31
N GLY A 544 -33.53 7.65 -13.45
CA GLY A 544 -32.12 7.88 -13.79
C GLY A 544 -31.11 7.03 -12.99
N LEU A 545 -31.58 6.06 -12.18
CA LEU A 545 -30.72 5.12 -11.49
C LEU A 545 -30.57 3.81 -12.29
N GLN A 546 -29.66 2.94 -11.87
CA GLN A 546 -29.48 1.59 -12.40
C GLN A 546 -30.62 0.60 -12.03
N ALA A 547 -31.88 1.05 -12.07
CA ALA A 547 -33.04 0.24 -11.73
C ALA A 547 -34.24 0.56 -12.63
N ARG A 548 -35.13 -0.42 -12.79
CA ARG A 548 -36.44 -0.26 -13.46
C ARG A 548 -37.53 -1.05 -12.74
N LEU A 549 -38.75 -0.54 -12.79
CA LEU A 549 -39.94 -1.23 -12.30
C LEU A 549 -40.59 -2.01 -13.44
N VAL A 550 -41.11 -3.19 -13.14
CA VAL A 550 -41.98 -3.97 -14.03
C VAL A 550 -43.27 -4.22 -13.26
N HIS A 551 -44.39 -3.84 -13.88
CA HIS A 551 -45.72 -3.95 -13.29
C HIS A 551 -46.34 -5.33 -13.51
#